data_AF-A0AAU0R9E6-F1
#
_entry.id   AF-A0AAU0R9E6-F1
#
_cell.length_a   1.000
_cell.length_b   1.000
_cell.length_c   1.000
_cell.angle_alpha   90.00
_cell.angle_beta   90.00
_cell.angle_gamma   90.00
#
_symmetry.space_group_name_H-M   'P 1'
#
loop_
_entity.id
_entity.type
_entity.pdbx_description
1 polymer ?
#
loop_
_entity_poly.entity_id
_entity_poly.type
_entity_poly.pdbx_seq_one_letter_code
_entity_poly.pdbx_strand_id
1 'polypeptide(L)'
;MAQKNLALVSGANGHLGNNLVRLLIKKGIPVRATVRNINNKPPFHGLDCEVVQADITNKASFVKALQGVETFYAVGASFKLWAKDPKKEIYDVNMNGTRNTIEAAAAAGVKRIIYVSSIAALNYNNLPTKESNGYNPDRRDMYYNSKNDGEILAFQLAKELGVELVSVMPSAMIGSDAFLPLNVSYGVLKLILNKQIPMDTRITLNWVDVKDVAEGCILAAQNGRPGERYILANEQCMTITDTTRLAQELYPALNLKIPGSVPKFMLFAIAGIMEFSARMSNKAPVLTRKDIAMFSGLQQNFDISKARKELGFNPKSPNQAVTEALAYLMEHKELL
;
A
#
# COMPACT_ATOMS: atom_id res chain seq x y z
N MET A 1 -36.54 6.61 5.22
CA MET A 1 -35.40 7.46 4.84
C MET A 1 -34.15 6.60 4.94
N ALA A 2 -33.48 6.29 3.82
CA ALA A 2 -32.28 5.45 3.86
C ALA A 2 -31.23 6.13 4.75
N GLN A 3 -30.93 5.52 5.88
CA GLN A 3 -29.84 5.95 6.74
C GLN A 3 -28.59 5.95 5.86
N LYS A 4 -28.02 7.13 5.60
CA LYS A 4 -26.87 7.27 4.72
C LYS A 4 -25.70 6.49 5.36
N ASN A 5 -25.29 5.38 4.75
CA ASN A 5 -24.14 4.56 5.13
C ASN A 5 -22.83 5.35 4.95
N LEU A 6 -22.60 6.36 5.78
CA LEU A 6 -21.45 7.26 5.67
C LEU A 6 -20.16 6.45 5.81
N ALA A 7 -19.33 6.54 4.78
CA ALA A 7 -18.00 5.95 4.76
C ALA A 7 -16.96 7.00 5.15
N LEU A 8 -16.07 6.68 6.10
CA LEU A 8 -14.88 7.48 6.35
C LEU A 8 -13.65 6.81 5.74
N VAL A 9 -12.85 7.58 5.01
CA VAL A 9 -11.55 7.13 4.48
C VAL A 9 -10.43 7.89 5.18
N SER A 10 -9.53 7.18 5.88
CA SER A 10 -8.29 7.78 6.37
C SER A 10 -7.23 7.87 5.29
N GLY A 11 -6.26 8.79 5.42
CA GLY A 11 -5.24 8.98 4.39
C GLY A 11 -5.84 9.27 3.00
N ALA A 12 -6.97 9.98 2.96
CA ALA A 12 -7.81 10.13 1.77
C ALA A 12 -7.14 10.92 0.64
N ASN A 13 -6.10 11.69 0.94
CA ASN A 13 -5.29 12.42 -0.04
C ASN A 13 -4.07 11.62 -0.51
N GLY A 14 -3.89 10.38 -0.04
CA GLY A 14 -2.86 9.45 -0.53
C GLY A 14 -3.35 8.62 -1.71
N HIS A 15 -2.44 7.84 -2.30
CA HIS A 15 -2.70 7.11 -3.55
C HIS A 15 -3.90 6.15 -3.49
N LEU A 16 -3.95 5.24 -2.51
CA LEU A 16 -5.11 4.34 -2.33
C LEU A 16 -6.35 5.09 -1.83
N GLY A 17 -6.16 5.95 -0.83
CA GLY A 17 -7.27 6.68 -0.20
C GLY A 17 -8.04 7.54 -1.21
N ASN A 18 -7.37 8.23 -2.12
CA ASN A 18 -8.03 9.10 -3.09
C ASN A 18 -8.77 8.31 -4.16
N ASN A 19 -8.18 7.23 -4.67
CA ASN A 19 -8.86 6.29 -5.57
C ASN A 19 -10.11 5.68 -4.90
N LEU A 20 -10.01 5.30 -3.62
CA LEU A 20 -11.13 4.77 -2.85
C LEU A 20 -12.25 5.80 -2.64
N VAL A 21 -11.91 7.05 -2.30
CA VAL A 21 -12.89 8.15 -2.18
C VAL A 21 -13.66 8.33 -3.48
N ARG A 22 -12.97 8.42 -4.62
CA ARG A 22 -13.60 8.58 -5.94
C ARG A 22 -14.51 7.41 -6.29
N LEU A 23 -14.08 6.19 -5.98
CA LEU A 23 -14.85 4.98 -6.25
C LEU A 23 -16.10 4.88 -5.37
N LEU A 24 -16.00 5.23 -4.08
CA LEU A 24 -17.14 5.29 -3.16
C LEU A 24 -18.18 6.31 -3.64
N ILE A 25 -17.75 7.52 -4.02
CA ILE A 25 -18.63 8.56 -4.59
C ILE A 25 -19.31 8.06 -5.87
N LYS A 26 -18.55 7.43 -6.77
CA LYS A 26 -19.09 6.85 -8.01
C LYS A 26 -20.16 5.79 -7.74
N LYS A 27 -20.06 5.05 -6.63
CA LYS A 27 -21.08 4.08 -6.18
C LYS A 27 -22.22 4.70 -5.37
N GLY A 28 -22.27 6.03 -5.24
CA GLY A 28 -23.33 6.75 -4.50
C GLY A 28 -23.21 6.64 -2.97
N ILE A 29 -22.06 6.23 -2.46
CA ILE A 29 -21.81 6.14 -1.02
C ILE A 29 -21.34 7.51 -0.51
N PRO A 30 -22.00 8.12 0.49
CA PRO A 30 -21.53 9.36 1.09
C PRO A 30 -20.16 9.19 1.73
N VAL A 31 -19.23 10.11 1.46
CA VAL A 31 -17.84 10.00 1.91
C VAL A 31 -17.44 11.16 2.81
N ARG A 32 -16.82 10.82 3.94
CA ARG A 32 -15.97 11.72 4.74
C ARG A 32 -14.50 11.36 4.52
N ALA A 33 -13.76 12.24 3.88
CA ALA A 33 -12.34 12.11 3.61
C ALA A 33 -11.53 12.80 4.72
N THR A 34 -10.63 12.07 5.39
CA THR A 34 -9.73 12.70 6.37
C THR A 34 -8.38 13.04 5.77
N VAL A 35 -7.87 14.21 6.12
CA VAL A 35 -6.51 14.66 5.84
C VAL A 35 -5.81 15.04 7.14
N ARG A 36 -4.49 14.86 7.19
CA ARG A 36 -3.69 15.31 8.34
C ARG A 36 -3.62 16.85 8.42
N ASN A 37 -3.51 17.51 7.28
CA ASN A 37 -3.51 18.96 7.16
C ASN A 37 -4.70 19.38 6.30
N ILE A 38 -5.64 20.12 6.89
CA ILE A 38 -6.85 20.58 6.21
C ILE A 38 -6.60 21.46 4.99
N ASN A 39 -5.39 22.02 4.85
CA ASN A 39 -5.02 22.82 3.69
C ASN A 39 -4.67 21.96 2.46
N ASN A 40 -4.49 20.64 2.61
CA ASN A 40 -4.19 19.72 1.50
C ASN A 40 -5.47 19.18 0.83
N LYS A 41 -6.40 20.10 0.48
CA LYS A 41 -7.66 19.82 -0.20
C LYS A 41 -7.65 19.70 -1.74
N PRO A 42 -6.63 20.16 -2.51
CA PRO A 42 -6.68 20.09 -3.98
C PRO A 42 -7.08 18.73 -4.57
N PRO A 43 -6.66 17.56 -4.03
CA PRO A 43 -7.08 16.25 -4.55
C PRO A 43 -8.59 15.96 -4.50
N PHE A 44 -9.38 16.78 -3.79
CA PHE A 44 -10.83 16.62 -3.64
C PHE A 44 -11.64 17.73 -4.34
N HIS A 45 -10.99 18.67 -5.03
CA HIS A 45 -11.72 19.70 -5.77
C HIS A 45 -12.67 19.07 -6.79
N GLY A 46 -13.94 19.51 -6.77
CA GLY A 46 -15.00 18.96 -7.63
C GLY A 46 -15.57 17.61 -7.20
N LEU A 47 -15.16 17.07 -6.03
CA LEU A 47 -15.73 15.84 -5.47
C LEU A 47 -16.82 16.17 -4.45
N ASP A 48 -17.92 15.40 -4.48
CA ASP A 48 -18.98 15.46 -3.47
C ASP A 48 -18.60 14.62 -2.23
N CYS A 49 -17.70 15.17 -1.41
CA CYS A 49 -17.32 14.59 -0.14
C CYS A 49 -17.03 15.63 0.95
N GLU A 50 -17.23 15.23 2.21
CA GLU A 50 -16.85 16.04 3.36
C GLU A 50 -15.36 15.85 3.64
N VAL A 51 -14.57 16.93 3.65
CA VAL A 51 -13.14 16.86 4.01
C VAL A 51 -12.92 17.38 5.42
N VAL A 52 -12.42 16.52 6.31
CA VAL A 52 -12.15 16.85 7.72
C VAL A 52 -10.69 16.59 8.10
N GLN A 53 -10.22 17.27 9.16
CA GLN A 53 -8.87 17.04 9.68
C GLN A 53 -8.86 15.94 10.72
N ALA A 54 -7.99 14.93 10.56
CA ALA A 54 -7.71 13.93 11.59
C ALA A 54 -6.24 13.46 11.50
N ASP A 55 -5.62 13.23 12.65
CA ASP A 55 -4.25 12.73 12.76
C ASP A 55 -4.23 11.45 13.60
N ILE A 56 -3.58 10.41 13.10
CA ILE A 56 -3.51 9.09 13.75
C ILE A 56 -2.81 9.15 15.11
N THR A 57 -1.97 10.17 15.33
CA THR A 57 -1.31 10.43 16.62
C THR A 57 -2.21 11.15 17.63
N ASN A 58 -3.38 11.64 17.18
CA ASN A 58 -4.36 12.33 18.02
C ASN A 58 -5.73 11.61 17.98
N LYS A 59 -5.95 10.71 18.94
CA LYS A 59 -7.20 9.95 19.10
C LYS A 59 -8.46 10.82 19.09
N ALA A 60 -8.45 11.97 19.79
CA ALA A 60 -9.60 12.85 19.89
C ALA A 60 -10.03 13.44 18.53
N SER A 61 -9.06 13.67 17.63
CA SER A 61 -9.37 14.12 16.27
C SER A 61 -10.14 13.05 15.48
N PHE A 62 -9.79 11.78 15.63
CA PHE A 62 -10.50 10.67 15.00
C PHE A 62 -11.87 10.41 15.61
N VAL A 63 -12.02 10.51 16.95
CA VAL A 63 -13.34 10.36 17.59
C VAL A 63 -14.35 11.36 17.02
N LYS A 64 -13.92 12.61 16.78
CA LYS A 64 -14.76 13.64 16.14
C LYS A 64 -15.05 13.31 14.69
N ALA A 65 -14.02 12.93 13.91
CA ALA A 65 -14.18 12.62 12.50
C ALA A 65 -15.08 11.39 12.25
N LEU A 66 -15.10 10.43 13.18
CA LEU A 66 -15.85 9.16 13.03
C LEU A 66 -17.32 9.26 13.48
N GLN A 67 -17.80 10.42 13.96
CA GLN A 67 -19.20 10.57 14.37
C GLN A 67 -20.17 10.34 13.21
N GLY A 68 -21.12 9.42 13.41
CA GLY A 68 -22.12 9.05 12.40
C GLY A 68 -21.59 8.20 11.25
N VAL A 69 -20.33 7.73 11.33
CA VAL A 69 -19.73 6.85 10.32
C VAL A 69 -20.15 5.41 10.58
N GLU A 70 -20.61 4.73 9.53
CA GLU A 70 -20.95 3.31 9.62
C GLU A 70 -19.76 2.41 9.29
N THR A 71 -19.05 2.73 8.19
CA THR A 71 -17.88 1.99 7.73
C THR A 71 -16.65 2.89 7.73
N PHE A 72 -15.60 2.45 8.43
CA PHE A 72 -14.33 3.14 8.46
C PHE A 72 -13.27 2.37 7.65
N TYR A 73 -12.79 2.97 6.57
CA TYR A 73 -11.65 2.50 5.80
C TYR A 73 -10.36 3.09 6.39
N ALA A 74 -9.68 2.29 7.20
CA ALA A 74 -8.41 2.64 7.85
C ALA A 74 -7.23 2.44 6.89
N VAL A 75 -7.08 3.34 5.92
CA VAL A 75 -6.00 3.33 4.91
C VAL A 75 -4.71 3.99 5.43
N GLY A 76 -4.85 5.01 6.27
CA GLY A 76 -3.79 5.95 6.64
C GLY A 76 -2.80 5.44 7.69
N ALA A 77 -1.93 4.49 7.34
CA ALA A 77 -0.67 4.28 8.06
C ALA A 77 0.44 5.18 7.50
N SER A 78 1.45 5.52 8.32
CA SER A 78 2.67 6.16 7.81
C SER A 78 3.45 5.16 6.95
N PHE A 79 3.39 5.32 5.62
CA PHE A 79 4.18 4.53 4.68
C PHE A 79 5.56 5.17 4.52
N LYS A 80 6.55 4.66 5.25
CA LYS A 80 7.96 5.06 5.15
C LYS A 80 8.83 3.82 5.19
N LEU A 81 9.70 3.64 4.19
CA LEU A 81 10.68 2.54 4.14
C LEU A 81 12.04 2.92 4.72
N TRP A 82 12.23 4.21 5.02
CA TRP A 82 13.47 4.76 5.56
C TRP A 82 13.19 5.93 6.51
N ALA A 83 13.93 5.99 7.60
CA ALA A 83 13.95 7.08 8.57
C ALA A 83 15.31 7.08 9.30
N LYS A 84 15.65 8.18 9.98
CA LYS A 84 16.89 8.25 10.79
C LYS A 84 16.76 7.37 12.03
N ASP A 85 15.58 7.36 12.65
CA ASP A 85 15.20 6.43 13.71
C ASP A 85 13.95 5.63 13.29
N PRO A 86 14.13 4.49 12.59
CA PRO A 86 13.01 3.67 12.11
C PRO A 86 12.10 3.15 13.22
N LYS A 87 12.60 2.94 14.45
CA LYS A 87 11.76 2.49 15.57
C LYS A 87 10.79 3.59 15.96
N LYS A 88 11.29 4.79 16.22
CA LYS A 88 10.48 5.92 16.69
C LYS A 88 9.61 6.51 15.59
N GLU A 89 10.16 6.69 14.38
CA GLU A 89 9.51 7.45 13.31
C GLU A 89 8.57 6.60 12.42
N ILE A 90 8.69 5.27 12.47
CA ILE A 90 7.88 4.35 11.66
C ILE A 90 7.09 3.42 12.58
N TYR A 91 7.79 2.58 13.35
CA TYR A 91 7.13 1.54 14.13
C TYR A 91 6.22 2.12 15.21
N ASP A 92 6.74 2.98 16.10
CA ASP A 92 5.96 3.53 17.22
C ASP A 92 4.79 4.39 16.73
N VAL A 93 5.01 5.20 15.68
CA VAL A 93 3.96 6.01 15.06
C VAL A 93 2.83 5.14 14.51
N ASN A 94 3.16 4.05 13.80
CA ASN A 94 2.14 3.16 13.23
C ASN A 94 1.42 2.34 14.30
N MET A 95 2.12 1.90 15.35
CA MET A 95 1.50 1.19 16.47
C MET A 95 0.52 2.09 17.23
N ASN A 96 0.95 3.31 17.59
CA ASN A 96 0.09 4.29 18.24
C ASN A 96 -1.08 4.73 17.34
N GLY A 97 -0.81 4.91 16.05
CA GLY A 97 -1.83 5.22 15.06
C GLY A 97 -2.90 4.15 14.95
N THR A 98 -2.49 2.87 14.91
CA THR A 98 -3.41 1.73 14.92
C THR A 98 -4.28 1.76 16.19
N ARG A 99 -3.66 1.83 17.37
CA ARG A 99 -4.39 1.89 18.64
C ARG A 99 -5.42 3.02 18.65
N ASN A 100 -4.98 4.24 18.34
CA ASN A 100 -5.82 5.42 18.37
C ASN A 100 -7.01 5.31 17.40
N THR A 101 -6.79 4.82 16.19
CA THR A 101 -7.83 4.75 15.16
C THR A 101 -8.87 3.68 15.47
N ILE A 102 -8.46 2.49 15.94
CA ILE A 102 -9.40 1.42 16.34
C ILE A 102 -10.19 1.82 17.58
N GLU A 103 -9.53 2.33 18.63
CA GLU A 103 -10.21 2.79 19.83
C GLU A 103 -11.16 3.98 19.56
N ALA A 104 -10.77 4.89 18.65
CA ALA A 104 -11.65 6.00 18.26
C ALA A 104 -12.86 5.54 17.46
N ALA A 105 -12.71 4.55 16.58
CA ALA A 105 -13.82 3.97 15.82
C ALA A 105 -14.83 3.28 16.73
N ALA A 106 -14.35 2.47 17.68
CA ALA A 106 -15.21 1.88 18.69
C ALA A 106 -15.94 2.95 19.54
N ALA A 107 -15.21 3.96 20.03
CA ALA A 107 -15.79 5.05 20.82
C ALA A 107 -16.82 5.90 20.06
N ALA A 108 -16.70 6.00 18.73
CA ALA A 108 -17.64 6.72 17.88
C ALA A 108 -18.84 5.85 17.41
N GLY A 109 -18.87 4.56 17.78
CA GLY A 109 -19.95 3.64 17.39
C GLY A 109 -19.87 3.18 15.94
N VAL A 110 -18.69 3.18 15.32
CA VAL A 110 -18.48 2.61 13.99
C VAL A 110 -18.82 1.12 14.01
N LYS A 111 -19.58 0.65 13.03
CA LYS A 111 -19.97 -0.76 12.95
C LYS A 111 -18.86 -1.64 12.43
N ARG A 112 -18.20 -1.20 11.34
CA ARG A 112 -17.23 -2.00 10.59
C ARG A 112 -15.99 -1.21 10.21
N ILE A 113 -14.83 -1.82 10.41
CA ILE A 113 -13.51 -1.29 10.05
C ILE A 113 -12.92 -2.15 8.95
N ILE A 114 -12.54 -1.52 7.84
CA ILE A 114 -11.69 -2.11 6.81
C ILE A 114 -10.27 -1.62 7.03
N TYR A 115 -9.47 -2.50 7.63
CA TYR A 115 -8.09 -2.20 7.99
C TYR A 115 -7.15 -2.52 6.83
N VAL A 116 -6.45 -1.51 6.31
CA VAL A 116 -5.49 -1.71 5.22
C VAL A 116 -4.12 -2.05 5.79
N SER A 117 -3.88 -3.35 5.90
CA SER A 117 -2.57 -3.94 6.20
C SER A 117 -1.66 -3.90 4.96
N SER A 118 -0.85 -4.93 4.72
CA SER A 118 0.02 -5.07 3.56
C SER A 118 0.48 -6.53 3.44
N ILE A 119 0.83 -6.97 2.24
CA ILE A 119 1.57 -8.22 2.05
C ILE A 119 2.87 -8.29 2.88
N ALA A 120 3.38 -7.17 3.39
CA ALA A 120 4.51 -7.14 4.33
C ALA A 120 4.24 -7.91 5.64
N ALA A 121 2.97 -8.05 6.04
CA ALA A 121 2.56 -8.78 7.23
C ALA A 121 2.44 -10.31 7.01
N LEU A 122 2.63 -10.80 5.79
CA LEU A 122 2.47 -12.22 5.45
C LEU A 122 3.76 -13.02 5.65
N ASN A 123 3.59 -14.29 6.01
CA ASN A 123 4.69 -15.25 6.06
C ASN A 123 4.98 -15.87 4.68
N TYR A 124 6.19 -15.59 4.17
CA TYR A 124 6.67 -16.04 2.86
C TYR A 124 7.31 -17.44 2.84
N ASN A 125 7.29 -18.19 3.95
CA ASN A 125 7.93 -19.51 4.03
C ASN A 125 7.34 -20.56 3.07
N ASN A 126 6.08 -20.39 2.64
CA ASN A 126 5.41 -21.25 1.68
C ASN A 126 4.91 -20.42 0.49
N LEU A 127 5.13 -20.93 -0.73
CA LEU A 127 4.69 -20.32 -1.97
C LEU A 127 3.67 -21.24 -2.69
N PRO A 128 2.61 -20.69 -3.31
CA PRO A 128 2.21 -19.29 -3.20
C PRO A 128 1.83 -18.91 -1.76
N THR A 129 2.15 -17.69 -1.35
CA THR A 129 1.87 -17.20 0.00
C THR A 129 0.38 -16.97 0.17
N LYS A 130 -0.16 -17.43 1.30
CA LYS A 130 -1.58 -17.36 1.65
C LYS A 130 -1.76 -16.84 3.08
N GLU A 131 -2.93 -16.32 3.40
CA GLU A 131 -3.23 -15.72 4.71
C GLU A 131 -3.00 -16.69 5.86
N SER A 132 -3.30 -17.99 5.63
CA SER A 132 -3.16 -19.05 6.61
C SER A 132 -1.70 -19.40 6.94
N ASN A 133 -0.72 -18.89 6.19
CA ASN A 133 0.70 -19.05 6.53
C ASN A 133 1.08 -18.25 7.80
N GLY A 134 0.19 -17.36 8.25
CA GLY A 134 0.37 -16.55 9.45
C GLY A 134 1.13 -15.26 9.17
N TYR A 135 1.81 -14.78 10.21
CA TYR A 135 2.48 -13.49 10.21
C TYR A 135 3.97 -13.61 9.85
N ASN A 136 4.51 -12.58 9.21
CA ASN A 136 5.91 -12.55 8.78
C ASN A 136 6.89 -12.72 9.97
N PRO A 137 7.71 -13.79 10.01
CA PRO A 137 8.68 -13.98 11.08
C PRO A 137 9.94 -13.12 10.92
N ASP A 138 10.19 -12.55 9.74
CA ASP A 138 11.36 -11.70 9.50
C ASP A 138 11.19 -10.33 10.17
N ARG A 139 12.10 -10.00 11.08
CA ARG A 139 12.06 -8.77 11.89
C ARG A 139 13.12 -7.72 11.52
N ARG A 140 13.83 -7.92 10.40
CA ARG A 140 14.93 -7.04 9.96
C ARG A 140 14.49 -5.63 9.57
N ASP A 141 13.21 -5.41 9.27
CA ASP A 141 12.69 -4.12 8.82
C ASP A 141 11.55 -3.59 9.70
N MET A 142 11.72 -2.36 10.21
CA MET A 142 10.75 -1.76 11.14
C MET A 142 9.42 -1.40 10.49
N TYR A 143 9.37 -1.14 9.18
CA TYR A 143 8.12 -0.93 8.48
C TYR A 143 7.33 -2.24 8.38
N TYR A 144 7.98 -3.33 7.98
CA TYR A 144 7.39 -4.68 7.96
C TYR A 144 6.89 -5.08 9.35
N ASN A 145 7.72 -4.86 10.39
CA ASN A 145 7.35 -5.09 11.78
C ASN A 145 6.10 -4.30 12.18
N SER A 146 6.01 -3.02 11.78
CA SER A 146 4.87 -2.17 12.11
C SER A 146 3.56 -2.60 11.44
N LYS A 147 3.64 -3.13 10.21
CA LYS A 147 2.47 -3.66 9.49
C LYS A 147 1.99 -4.97 10.10
N ASN A 148 2.92 -5.84 10.48
CA ASN A 148 2.65 -7.11 11.13
C ASN A 148 2.02 -6.91 12.52
N ASP A 149 2.72 -6.21 13.42
CA ASP A 149 2.27 -6.03 14.80
C ASP A 149 1.05 -5.12 14.90
N GLY A 150 0.94 -4.14 14.00
CA GLY A 150 -0.22 -3.27 13.90
C GLY A 150 -1.47 -4.05 13.52
N GLU A 151 -1.40 -4.96 12.54
CA GLU A 151 -2.55 -5.82 12.20
C GLU A 151 -2.98 -6.72 13.37
N ILE A 152 -2.01 -7.32 14.08
CA ILE A 152 -2.29 -8.12 15.29
C ILE A 152 -2.99 -7.28 16.34
N LEU A 153 -2.46 -6.09 16.64
CA LEU A 153 -3.03 -5.15 17.61
C LEU A 153 -4.44 -4.71 17.19
N ALA A 154 -4.67 -4.46 15.90
CA ALA A 154 -5.96 -4.03 15.38
C ALA A 154 -7.04 -5.10 15.63
N PHE A 155 -6.75 -6.37 15.31
CA PHE A 155 -7.67 -7.47 15.59
C PHE A 155 -7.91 -7.67 17.09
N GLN A 156 -6.86 -7.56 17.90
CA GLN A 156 -7.00 -7.66 19.35
C GLN A 156 -7.95 -6.58 19.90
N LEU A 157 -7.69 -5.31 19.59
CA LEU A 157 -8.52 -4.19 20.05
C LEU A 157 -9.94 -4.28 19.50
N ALA A 158 -10.11 -4.66 18.23
CA ALA A 158 -11.44 -4.79 17.63
C ALA A 158 -12.29 -5.83 18.37
N LYS A 159 -11.68 -6.97 18.71
CA LYS A 159 -12.33 -8.03 19.50
C LYS A 159 -12.66 -7.56 20.92
N GLU A 160 -11.72 -6.91 21.59
CA GLU A 160 -11.90 -6.39 22.96
C GLU A 160 -13.00 -5.33 23.04
N LEU A 161 -13.12 -4.48 22.01
CA LEU A 161 -14.05 -3.35 21.97
C LEU A 161 -15.38 -3.66 21.26
N GLY A 162 -15.55 -4.87 20.72
CA GLY A 162 -16.77 -5.29 20.06
C GLY A 162 -17.07 -4.58 18.74
N VAL A 163 -16.03 -4.20 17.98
CA VAL A 163 -16.18 -3.61 16.62
C VAL A 163 -15.78 -4.63 15.56
N GLU A 164 -16.53 -4.73 14.47
CA GLU A 164 -16.15 -5.61 13.37
C GLU A 164 -14.91 -5.09 12.66
N LEU A 165 -13.94 -5.95 12.43
CA LEU A 165 -12.73 -5.62 11.67
C LEU A 165 -12.47 -6.68 10.61
N VAL A 166 -12.25 -6.22 9.38
CA VAL A 166 -11.77 -7.02 8.25
C VAL A 166 -10.45 -6.42 7.79
N SER A 167 -9.42 -7.25 7.63
CA SER A 167 -8.12 -6.78 7.14
C SER A 167 -7.94 -7.11 5.67
N VAL A 168 -7.43 -6.14 4.91
CA VAL A 168 -7.02 -6.31 3.52
C VAL A 168 -5.51 -6.08 3.40
N MET A 169 -4.83 -6.92 2.62
CA MET A 169 -3.36 -6.90 2.47
C MET A 169 -3.00 -6.66 1.01
N PRO A 170 -2.94 -5.40 0.57
CA PRO A 170 -2.55 -5.08 -0.79
C PRO A 170 -1.06 -5.31 -1.05
N SER A 171 -0.74 -5.59 -2.32
CA SER A 171 0.63 -5.64 -2.85
C SER A 171 1.09 -4.27 -3.39
N ALA A 172 2.05 -4.24 -4.33
CA ALA A 172 2.64 -3.00 -4.85
C ALA A 172 1.65 -2.28 -5.78
N MET A 173 0.94 -1.31 -5.21
CA MET A 173 -0.09 -0.54 -5.93
C MET A 173 0.51 0.42 -6.96
N ILE A 174 0.04 0.30 -8.20
CA ILE A 174 0.26 1.18 -9.35
C ILE A 174 -1.08 1.38 -10.08
N GLY A 175 -1.15 2.05 -11.23
CA GLY A 175 -2.37 2.05 -12.05
C GLY A 175 -2.47 3.25 -12.99
N SER A 176 -3.65 3.51 -13.54
CA SER A 176 -3.86 4.62 -14.47
C SER A 176 -3.95 6.01 -13.81
N ASP A 177 -4.11 6.09 -12.49
CA ASP A 177 -4.22 7.37 -11.76
C ASP A 177 -3.30 7.38 -10.53
N ALA A 178 -2.26 8.22 -10.56
CA ALA A 178 -1.43 8.48 -9.39
C ALA A 178 -1.80 9.78 -8.69
N PHE A 179 -1.59 9.82 -7.37
CA PHE A 179 -1.80 11.02 -6.56
C PHE A 179 -0.52 11.35 -5.82
N LEU A 180 -0.11 12.62 -5.91
CA LEU A 180 1.17 13.07 -5.39
C LEU A 180 1.19 13.15 -3.85
N PRO A 181 2.34 12.88 -3.20
CA PRO A 181 3.58 12.39 -3.82
C PRO A 181 3.45 10.94 -4.32
N LEU A 182 4.13 10.62 -5.42
CA LEU A 182 4.17 9.25 -5.95
C LEU A 182 4.64 8.27 -4.87
N ASN A 183 3.99 7.11 -4.80
CA ASN A 183 4.39 6.05 -3.87
C ASN A 183 5.70 5.38 -4.33
N VAL A 184 6.24 4.50 -3.48
CA VAL A 184 7.50 3.79 -3.79
C VAL A 184 7.39 2.91 -5.03
N SER A 185 6.22 2.31 -5.29
CA SER A 185 5.96 1.49 -6.48
C SER A 185 6.19 2.25 -7.78
N TYR A 186 5.63 3.46 -7.90
CA TYR A 186 5.91 4.35 -9.03
C TYR A 186 7.38 4.79 -9.09
N GLY A 187 8.04 4.93 -7.93
CA GLY A 187 9.48 5.17 -7.86
C GLY A 187 10.29 4.12 -8.63
N VAL A 188 9.90 2.84 -8.54
CA VAL A 188 10.55 1.76 -9.31
C VAL A 188 10.32 1.92 -10.82
N LEU A 189 9.09 2.23 -11.25
CA LEU A 189 8.79 2.47 -12.66
C LEU A 189 9.55 3.68 -13.20
N LYS A 190 9.71 4.74 -12.40
CA LYS A 190 10.56 5.89 -12.73
C LYS A 190 12.02 5.50 -12.93
N LEU A 191 12.58 4.66 -12.05
CA LEU A 191 13.96 4.19 -12.21
C LEU A 191 14.13 3.42 -13.53
N ILE A 192 13.14 2.62 -13.93
CA ILE A 192 13.13 1.91 -15.22
C ILE A 192 13.14 2.93 -16.37
N LEU A 193 12.17 3.85 -16.41
CA LEU A 193 12.02 4.83 -17.49
C LEU A 193 13.23 5.78 -17.62
N ASN A 194 13.86 6.13 -16.49
CA ASN A 194 15.06 6.96 -16.44
C ASN A 194 16.37 6.18 -16.65
N LYS A 195 16.31 4.87 -16.96
CA LYS A 195 17.49 4.01 -17.20
C LYS A 195 18.43 3.91 -15.99
N GLN A 196 17.87 3.99 -14.79
CA GLN A 196 18.61 3.99 -13.51
C GLN A 196 18.66 2.61 -12.86
N ILE A 197 18.28 1.55 -13.59
CA ILE A 197 18.41 0.15 -13.16
C ILE A 197 19.55 -0.50 -13.95
N PRO A 198 20.79 -0.46 -13.44
CA PRO A 198 21.96 -0.90 -14.20
C PRO A 198 22.11 -2.43 -14.27
N MET A 199 21.44 -3.18 -13.38
CA MET A 199 21.61 -4.62 -13.23
C MET A 199 20.36 -5.29 -12.67
N ASP A 200 20.19 -6.57 -12.98
CA ASP A 200 19.10 -7.40 -12.47
C ASP A 200 19.39 -7.77 -11.01
N THR A 201 18.53 -7.29 -10.13
CA THR A 201 18.61 -7.53 -8.68
C THR A 201 17.96 -8.85 -8.25
N ARG A 202 17.28 -9.55 -9.17
CA ARG A 202 16.37 -10.67 -8.93
C ARG A 202 15.28 -10.36 -7.90
N ILE A 203 14.97 -9.08 -7.72
CA ILE A 203 13.84 -8.64 -6.92
C ILE A 203 12.59 -8.80 -7.77
N THR A 204 11.58 -9.44 -7.19
CA THR A 204 10.25 -9.51 -7.78
C THR A 204 9.35 -8.49 -7.08
N LEU A 205 8.36 -7.97 -7.79
CA LEU A 205 7.29 -7.16 -7.24
C LEU A 205 5.95 -7.69 -7.74
N ASN A 206 4.99 -7.79 -6.84
CA ASN A 206 3.62 -8.12 -7.21
C ASN A 206 2.86 -6.82 -7.47
N TRP A 207 2.69 -6.49 -8.75
CA TRP A 207 2.00 -5.29 -9.20
C TRP A 207 0.49 -5.50 -9.14
N VAL A 208 -0.23 -4.53 -8.54
CA VAL A 208 -1.69 -4.52 -8.50
C VAL A 208 -2.20 -3.12 -8.84
N ASP A 209 -3.31 -3.05 -9.57
CA ASP A 209 -3.97 -1.78 -9.85
C ASP A 209 -4.59 -1.23 -8.55
N VAL A 210 -4.32 0.03 -8.23
CA VAL A 210 -4.84 0.73 -7.05
C VAL A 210 -6.37 0.82 -7.05
N LYS A 211 -7.00 0.88 -8.23
CA LYS A 211 -8.45 0.86 -8.39
C LYS A 211 -9.02 -0.52 -8.08
N ASP A 212 -8.30 -1.59 -8.43
CA ASP A 212 -8.69 -2.95 -8.04
C ASP A 212 -8.58 -3.11 -6.52
N VAL A 213 -7.52 -2.59 -5.89
CA VAL A 213 -7.40 -2.58 -4.42
C VAL A 213 -8.52 -1.76 -3.77
N ALA A 214 -8.88 -0.60 -4.33
CA ALA A 214 -10.00 0.20 -3.84
C ALA A 214 -11.33 -0.54 -3.95
N GLU A 215 -11.60 -1.22 -5.07
CA GLU A 215 -12.76 -2.09 -5.22
C GLU A 215 -12.72 -3.24 -4.21
N GLY A 216 -11.56 -3.88 -4.02
CA GLY A 216 -11.36 -4.93 -3.02
C GLY A 216 -11.64 -4.46 -1.59
N CYS A 217 -11.32 -3.21 -1.25
CA CYS A 217 -11.69 -2.61 0.04
C CYS A 217 -13.22 -2.51 0.19
N ILE A 218 -13.93 -2.09 -0.87
CA ILE A 218 -15.39 -1.98 -0.87
C ILE A 218 -16.03 -3.37 -0.77
N LEU A 219 -15.53 -4.34 -1.53
CA LEU A 219 -15.98 -5.73 -1.47
C LEU A 219 -15.72 -6.34 -0.08
N ALA A 220 -14.60 -6.02 0.57
CA ALA A 220 -14.34 -6.42 1.95
C ALA A 220 -15.34 -5.80 2.94
N ALA A 221 -15.76 -4.54 2.72
CA ALA A 221 -16.82 -3.92 3.50
C ALA A 221 -18.18 -4.57 3.32
N GLN A 222 -18.47 -5.11 2.14
CA GLN A 222 -19.78 -5.70 1.82
C GLN A 222 -19.85 -7.18 2.22
N ASN A 223 -18.83 -7.95 1.86
CA ASN A 223 -18.84 -9.41 1.84
C ASN A 223 -17.82 -10.04 2.80
N GLY A 224 -16.87 -9.26 3.32
CA GLY A 224 -15.81 -9.77 4.19
C GLY A 224 -16.36 -10.26 5.54
N ARG A 225 -15.82 -11.38 6.02
CA ARG A 225 -16.17 -11.90 7.34
C ARG A 225 -15.37 -11.17 8.43
N PRO A 226 -16.01 -10.70 9.52
CA PRO A 226 -15.29 -10.12 10.66
C PRO A 226 -14.25 -11.07 11.22
N GLY A 227 -13.06 -10.55 11.54
CA GLY A 227 -11.92 -11.33 12.02
C GLY A 227 -11.04 -11.95 10.92
N GLU A 228 -11.44 -11.84 9.64
CA GLU A 228 -10.69 -12.41 8.53
C GLU A 228 -9.73 -11.42 7.86
N ARG A 229 -8.72 -12.00 7.20
CA ARG A 229 -7.72 -11.33 6.39
C ARG A 229 -7.88 -11.74 4.92
N TYR A 230 -7.68 -10.79 3.99
CA TYR A 230 -7.79 -11.01 2.55
C TYR A 230 -6.62 -10.40 1.78
N ILE A 231 -5.93 -11.19 0.96
CA ILE A 231 -4.86 -10.68 0.07
C ILE A 231 -5.48 -9.96 -1.13
N LEU A 232 -5.11 -8.69 -1.34
CA LEU A 232 -5.51 -7.89 -2.49
C LEU A 232 -4.30 -7.68 -3.42
N ALA A 233 -3.91 -8.75 -4.09
CA ALA A 233 -2.73 -8.83 -4.93
C ALA A 233 -3.03 -9.59 -6.23
N ASN A 234 -2.04 -9.70 -7.12
CA ASN A 234 -2.08 -10.65 -8.23
C ASN A 234 -1.51 -12.02 -7.80
N GLU A 235 -1.82 -13.07 -8.56
CA GLU A 235 -1.32 -14.43 -8.26
C GLU A 235 0.19 -14.56 -8.53
N GLN A 236 0.67 -13.87 -9.58
CA GLN A 236 2.06 -13.91 -10.01
C GLN A 236 2.73 -12.55 -9.87
N CYS A 237 3.97 -12.54 -9.38
CA CYS A 237 4.83 -11.37 -9.38
C CYS A 237 5.57 -11.21 -10.72
N MET A 238 6.15 -10.03 -10.95
CA MET A 238 7.05 -9.75 -12.07
C MET A 238 8.45 -9.43 -11.53
N THR A 239 9.49 -9.82 -12.25
CA THR A 239 10.83 -9.29 -11.97
C THR A 239 10.93 -7.83 -12.42
N ILE A 240 11.88 -7.09 -11.86
CA ILE A 240 12.24 -5.76 -12.39
C ILE A 240 12.66 -5.86 -13.87
N THR A 241 13.35 -6.93 -14.25
CA THR A 241 13.76 -7.21 -15.63
C THR A 241 12.56 -7.40 -16.55
N ASP A 242 11.56 -8.18 -16.16
CA ASP A 242 10.33 -8.38 -16.95
C ASP A 242 9.51 -7.09 -17.07
N THR A 243 9.46 -6.30 -15.99
CA THR A 243 8.84 -4.97 -16.00
C THR A 243 9.59 -4.03 -16.97
N THR A 244 10.92 -4.11 -17.03
CA THR A 244 11.75 -3.34 -17.98
C THR A 244 11.54 -3.81 -19.43
N ARG A 245 11.43 -5.12 -19.67
CA ARG A 245 11.10 -5.67 -21.00
C ARG A 245 9.76 -5.16 -21.50
N LEU A 246 8.73 -5.23 -20.67
CA LEU A 246 7.41 -4.70 -21.00
C LEU A 246 7.46 -3.20 -21.31
N ALA A 247 8.20 -2.41 -20.52
CA ALA A 247 8.37 -0.98 -20.79
C ALA A 247 9.09 -0.72 -22.13
N GLN A 248 10.10 -1.52 -22.48
CA GLN A 248 10.81 -1.41 -23.76
C GLN A 248 9.94 -1.83 -24.96
N GLU A 249 9.09 -2.84 -24.79
CA GLU A 249 8.11 -3.27 -25.81
C GLU A 249 7.07 -2.18 -26.08
N LEU A 250 6.55 -1.53 -25.02
CA LEU A 250 5.58 -0.45 -25.13
C LEU A 250 6.17 0.85 -25.68
N TYR A 251 7.43 1.17 -25.33
CA TYR A 251 8.10 2.40 -25.74
C TYR A 251 9.49 2.15 -26.36
N PRO A 252 9.57 1.56 -27.57
CA PRO A 252 10.84 1.20 -28.19
C PRO A 252 11.82 2.37 -28.34
N ALA A 253 11.28 3.58 -28.57
CA ALA A 253 12.05 4.82 -28.71
C ALA A 253 12.85 5.21 -27.47
N LEU A 254 12.49 4.70 -26.28
CA LEU A 254 13.26 4.95 -25.07
C LEU A 254 14.60 4.22 -25.07
N ASN A 255 14.75 3.13 -25.83
CA ASN A 255 15.97 2.31 -25.88
C ASN A 255 16.49 1.96 -24.47
N LEU A 256 15.59 1.39 -23.66
CA LEU A 256 15.87 0.86 -22.34
C LEU A 256 16.78 -0.37 -22.47
N LYS A 257 17.84 -0.40 -21.67
CA LYS A 257 18.72 -1.56 -21.60
C LYS A 257 18.13 -2.57 -20.63
N ILE A 258 17.91 -3.80 -21.10
CA ILE A 258 17.49 -4.90 -20.23
C ILE A 258 18.65 -5.20 -19.26
N PRO A 259 18.44 -5.07 -17.93
CA PRO A 259 19.52 -5.24 -16.98
C PRO A 259 20.08 -6.67 -17.01
N GLY A 260 21.41 -6.79 -17.03
CA GLY A 260 22.09 -8.09 -16.97
C GLY A 260 22.12 -8.64 -15.54
N SER A 261 22.09 -9.96 -15.40
CA SER A 261 22.20 -10.64 -14.10
C SER A 261 23.64 -10.62 -13.60
N VAL A 262 23.81 -10.33 -12.30
CA VAL A 262 25.10 -10.38 -11.62
C VAL A 262 25.03 -11.26 -10.37
N PRO A 263 26.10 -11.98 -10.01
CA PRO A 263 26.22 -12.66 -8.72
C PRO A 263 25.80 -11.82 -7.52
N LYS A 264 25.11 -12.45 -6.55
CA LYS A 264 24.51 -11.75 -5.38
C LYS A 264 25.54 -10.95 -4.56
N PHE A 265 26.78 -11.43 -4.44
CA PHE A 265 27.83 -10.71 -3.71
C PHE A 265 28.17 -9.35 -4.34
N MET A 266 28.10 -9.23 -5.68
CA MET A 266 28.31 -7.96 -6.37
C MET A 266 27.16 -6.98 -6.10
N LEU A 267 25.91 -7.47 -5.99
CA LEU A 267 24.78 -6.62 -5.58
C LEU A 267 24.99 -6.03 -4.18
N PHE A 268 25.49 -6.84 -3.23
CA PHE A 268 25.82 -6.34 -1.88
C PHE A 268 26.94 -5.30 -1.89
N ALA A 269 28.00 -5.50 -2.70
CA ALA A 269 29.09 -4.54 -2.84
C ALA A 269 28.59 -3.20 -3.39
N ILE A 270 27.78 -3.24 -4.44
CA ILE A 270 27.21 -2.06 -5.11
C ILE A 270 26.28 -1.31 -4.16
N ALA A 271 25.39 -2.02 -3.46
CA ALA A 271 24.52 -1.41 -2.45
C ALA A 271 25.33 -0.77 -1.30
N GLY A 272 26.45 -1.38 -0.89
CA GLY A 272 27.36 -0.80 0.10
C GLY A 272 27.98 0.53 -0.36
N ILE A 273 28.42 0.61 -1.63
CA ILE A 273 28.94 1.84 -2.24
C ILE A 273 27.84 2.92 -2.29
N MET A 274 26.62 2.55 -2.69
CA MET A 274 25.49 3.48 -2.78
C MET A 274 25.11 4.03 -1.41
N GLU A 275 25.03 3.19 -0.37
CA GLU A 275 24.80 3.62 1.01
C GLU A 275 25.89 4.58 1.51
N PHE A 276 27.16 4.31 1.20
CA PHE A 276 28.26 5.19 1.57
C PHE A 276 28.15 6.56 0.88
N SER A 277 27.84 6.58 -0.43
CA SER A 277 27.66 7.81 -1.20
C SER A 277 26.44 8.64 -0.73
N ALA A 278 25.37 7.97 -0.30
CA ALA A 278 24.16 8.58 0.25
C ALA A 278 24.45 9.37 1.54
N ARG A 279 25.35 8.87 2.39
CA ARG A 279 25.78 9.56 3.62
C ARG A 279 26.50 10.88 3.34
N MET A 280 27.22 10.95 2.22
CA MET A 280 27.93 12.17 1.81
C MET A 280 27.03 13.18 1.10
N SER A 281 25.98 12.69 0.40
CA SER A 281 25.13 13.51 -0.47
C SER A 281 23.76 13.86 0.14
N ASN A 282 23.42 13.38 1.33
CA ASN A 282 22.10 13.51 1.98
C ASN A 282 20.90 13.04 1.12
N LYS A 283 21.15 12.27 0.05
CA LYS A 283 20.11 11.66 -0.79
C LYS A 283 19.93 10.19 -0.39
N ALA A 284 18.68 9.71 -0.39
CA ALA A 284 18.42 8.31 -0.09
C ALA A 284 19.05 7.39 -1.16
N PRO A 285 19.71 6.28 -0.77
CA PRO A 285 20.26 5.33 -1.73
C PRO A 285 19.15 4.63 -2.52
N VAL A 286 19.35 4.44 -3.83
CA VAL A 286 18.38 3.74 -4.70
C VAL A 286 18.26 2.25 -4.37
N LEU A 287 19.33 1.65 -3.85
CA LEU A 287 19.40 0.24 -3.47
C LEU A 287 20.23 0.09 -2.20
N THR A 288 19.71 -0.61 -1.20
CA THR A 288 20.42 -0.89 0.06
C THR A 288 20.77 -2.35 0.21
N ARG A 289 21.76 -2.64 1.06
CA ARG A 289 22.13 -4.02 1.44
C ARG A 289 20.96 -4.71 2.13
N LYS A 290 20.14 -3.95 2.87
CA LYS A 290 18.88 -4.44 3.46
C LYS A 290 17.93 -4.93 2.36
N ASP A 291 17.74 -4.15 1.29
CA ASP A 291 16.85 -4.54 0.19
C ASP A 291 17.32 -5.82 -0.50
N ILE A 292 18.64 -5.98 -0.73
CA ILE A 292 19.19 -7.22 -1.29
C ILE A 292 19.04 -8.40 -0.33
N ALA A 293 19.25 -8.19 0.97
CA ALA A 293 19.12 -9.25 1.98
C ALA A 293 17.67 -9.73 2.18
N MET A 294 16.70 -8.85 1.96
CA MET A 294 15.27 -9.14 2.11
C MET A 294 14.62 -9.63 0.82
N PHE A 295 14.90 -8.99 -0.31
CA PHE A 295 14.08 -9.14 -1.52
C PHE A 295 14.77 -9.84 -2.69
N SER A 296 16.10 -9.92 -2.73
CA SER A 296 16.80 -10.57 -3.84
C SER A 296 16.59 -12.09 -3.80
N GLY A 297 15.82 -12.59 -4.77
CA GLY A 297 15.37 -13.98 -4.86
C GLY A 297 14.06 -14.28 -4.11
N LEU A 298 13.47 -13.30 -3.41
CA LEU A 298 12.15 -13.47 -2.81
C LEU A 298 11.09 -13.48 -3.92
N GLN A 299 10.25 -14.52 -3.93
CA GLN A 299 9.11 -14.63 -4.83
C GLN A 299 7.87 -14.11 -4.11
N GLN A 300 7.16 -13.16 -4.73
CA GLN A 300 5.92 -12.58 -4.18
C GLN A 300 4.69 -13.11 -4.92
N ASN A 301 4.59 -14.43 -5.04
CA ASN A 301 3.42 -15.12 -5.58
C ASN A 301 2.41 -15.37 -4.45
N PHE A 302 1.14 -15.11 -4.71
CA PHE A 302 0.09 -15.19 -3.70
C PHE A 302 -1.06 -16.08 -4.14
N ASP A 303 -1.66 -16.79 -3.19
CA ASP A 303 -2.95 -17.46 -3.37
C ASP A 303 -4.04 -16.47 -2.96
N ILE A 304 -4.75 -15.92 -3.95
CA ILE A 304 -5.86 -14.98 -3.73
C ILE A 304 -7.22 -15.67 -3.81
N SER A 305 -7.27 -17.00 -3.80
CA SER A 305 -8.51 -17.77 -3.99
C SER A 305 -9.56 -17.45 -2.91
N LYS A 306 -9.13 -17.13 -1.70
CA LYS A 306 -10.02 -16.68 -0.62
C LYS A 306 -10.68 -15.34 -0.95
N ALA A 307 -9.91 -14.33 -1.35
CA ALA A 307 -10.45 -13.02 -1.76
C ALA A 307 -11.38 -13.15 -2.98
N ARG A 308 -11.04 -14.01 -3.95
CA ARG A 308 -11.90 -14.32 -5.11
C ARG A 308 -13.24 -14.92 -4.68
N LYS A 309 -13.21 -15.99 -3.87
CA LYS A 309 -14.41 -16.75 -3.49
C LYS A 309 -15.32 -15.99 -2.55
N GLU A 310 -14.75 -15.29 -1.57
CA GLU A 310 -15.53 -14.68 -0.49
C GLU A 310 -15.88 -13.22 -0.76
N LEU A 311 -15.01 -12.47 -1.43
CA LEU A 311 -15.25 -11.05 -1.72
C LEU A 311 -15.74 -10.82 -3.15
N GLY A 312 -15.43 -11.72 -4.09
CA GLY A 312 -15.59 -11.47 -5.52
C GLY A 312 -14.43 -10.65 -6.12
N PHE A 313 -13.29 -10.58 -5.43
CA PHE A 313 -12.13 -9.79 -5.88
C PHE A 313 -11.53 -10.38 -7.17
N ASN A 314 -11.49 -9.59 -8.25
CA ASN A 314 -10.98 -10.02 -9.55
C ASN A 314 -10.06 -8.95 -10.15
N PRO A 315 -8.77 -8.93 -9.79
CA PRO A 315 -7.85 -7.90 -10.26
C PRO A 315 -7.51 -8.10 -11.74
N LYS A 316 -7.15 -7.00 -12.41
CA LYS A 316 -6.49 -7.02 -13.72
C LYS A 316 -5.14 -7.72 -13.64
N SER A 317 -4.66 -8.18 -14.79
CA SER A 317 -3.34 -8.78 -14.89
C SER A 317 -2.23 -7.78 -14.49
N PRO A 318 -1.09 -8.25 -13.95
CA PRO A 318 0.01 -7.37 -13.59
C PRO A 318 0.57 -6.62 -14.82
N ASN A 319 0.61 -7.26 -15.99
CA ASN A 319 1.03 -6.61 -17.24
C ASN A 319 0.12 -5.42 -17.60
N GLN A 320 -1.20 -5.57 -17.44
CA GLN A 320 -2.13 -4.48 -17.70
C GLN A 320 -1.94 -3.34 -16.71
N ALA A 321 -1.83 -3.63 -15.41
CA ALA A 321 -1.59 -2.61 -14.39
C ALA A 321 -0.27 -1.84 -14.64
N VAL A 322 0.81 -2.53 -15.04
CA VAL A 322 2.09 -1.90 -15.42
C VAL A 322 1.93 -1.06 -16.68
N THR A 323 1.24 -1.55 -17.70
CA THR A 323 0.99 -0.82 -18.95
C THR A 323 0.27 0.50 -18.69
N GLU A 324 -0.81 0.47 -17.91
CA GLU A 324 -1.57 1.67 -17.54
C GLU A 324 -0.73 2.65 -16.70
N ALA A 325 0.09 2.15 -15.78
CA ALA A 325 0.97 2.99 -14.96
C ALA A 325 2.11 3.64 -15.74
N LEU A 326 2.70 2.92 -16.69
CA LEU A 326 3.72 3.50 -17.57
C LEU A 326 3.11 4.55 -18.50
N ALA A 327 1.91 4.31 -19.03
CA ALA A 327 1.17 5.30 -19.81
C ALA A 327 0.94 6.60 -19.02
N TYR A 328 0.47 6.48 -17.77
CA TYR A 328 0.30 7.62 -16.88
C TYR A 328 1.61 8.43 -16.71
N LEU A 329 2.74 7.76 -16.43
CA LEU A 329 4.04 8.43 -16.28
C LEU A 329 4.54 9.08 -17.57
N MET A 330 4.25 8.48 -18.73
CA MET A 330 4.64 9.02 -20.03
C MET A 330 3.81 10.22 -20.47
N GLU A 331 2.55 10.30 -20.03
CA GLU A 331 1.69 11.49 -20.19
C GLU A 331 2.11 12.62 -19.25
N HIS A 332 2.60 12.28 -18.06
CA HIS A 332 3.02 13.23 -17.02
C HIS A 332 4.55 13.26 -16.87
N LYS A 333 5.26 13.61 -17.96
CA LYS A 333 6.74 13.56 -18.00
C LYS A 333 7.42 14.45 -16.97
N GLU A 334 6.75 15.48 -16.46
CA GLU A 334 7.22 16.31 -15.35
C GLU A 334 7.40 15.51 -14.05
N LEU A 335 6.79 14.33 -13.96
CA LEU A 335 6.94 13.41 -12.85
C LEU A 335 8.14 12.46 -13.01
N LEU A 336 8.86 12.45 -14.14
CA LEU A 336 10.03 11.58 -14.38
C LEU A 336 11.32 12.17 -13.79
#